data_AF-A0A8H6GGE9-F1
#
_entry.id   AF-A0A8H6GGE9-F1
#
_cell.length_a   1.000
_cell.length_b   1.000
_cell.length_c   1.000
_cell.angle_alpha   90.00
_cell.angle_beta   90.00
_cell.angle_gamma   90.00
#
_symmetry.space_group_name_H-M   'P 1'
#
loop_
_entity.id
_entity.type
_entity.pdbx_description
1 polymer ?
#
loop_
_entity_poly.entity_id
_entity_poly.type
_entity_poly.pdbx_seq_one_letter_code
_entity_poly.pdbx_strand_id
1 'polypeptide(L)'
;MDKIDRRLFDFYIKNWCPGRSVLRDTNLWLKDLAPMHGNEGILQAIKCLAGTYIYDYVPDERIRQRINQLYVEADQNYIAHLNAPESREVGKGQEAITMTVLLSMLDIVLTERRLKKPYNPRWLEGFRQGEYFLQATDPGARYWKNNNVQYNELRISQSIIVGRAVILAQPMMALPSPQTFNPEAEAGRFSWLLYGTEKDIGSNASPQLIYGKTQAG
;
A
#
# COMPACT_ATOMS: atom_id res chain seq x y z
N MET A 1 -12.23 5.40 24.34
CA MET A 1 -11.89 4.16 23.62
C MET A 1 -12.08 2.99 24.56
N ASP A 2 -12.77 1.94 24.11
CA ASP A 2 -12.99 0.71 24.90
C ASP A 2 -11.67 0.06 25.35
N LYS A 3 -11.69 -0.73 26.44
CA LYS A 3 -10.48 -1.37 27.00
C LYS A 3 -9.85 -2.35 26.02
N ILE A 4 -10.67 -3.08 25.24
CA ILE A 4 -10.16 -3.99 24.20
C ILE A 4 -9.49 -3.15 23.11
N ASP A 5 -10.20 -2.16 22.57
CA ASP A 5 -9.67 -1.28 21.52
C ASP A 5 -8.34 -0.64 21.89
N ARG A 6 -8.19 -0.13 23.13
CA ARG A 6 -6.94 0.45 23.61
C ARG A 6 -5.80 -0.55 23.60
N ARG A 7 -6.06 -1.80 24.01
CA ARG A 7 -5.07 -2.87 23.96
C ARG A 7 -4.70 -3.24 22.53
N LEU A 8 -5.67 -3.27 21.61
CA LEU A 8 -5.42 -3.55 20.20
C LEU A 8 -4.50 -2.49 19.58
N PHE A 9 -4.81 -1.21 19.82
CA PHE A 9 -3.97 -0.12 19.34
C PHE A 9 -2.59 -0.09 20.00
N ASP A 10 -2.51 -0.30 21.32
CA ASP A 10 -1.23 -0.40 22.03
C ASP A 10 -0.38 -1.56 21.48
N PHE A 11 -1.00 -2.69 21.15
CA PHE A 11 -0.31 -3.81 20.52
C PHE A 11 0.21 -3.45 19.13
N TYR A 12 -0.58 -2.73 18.33
CA TYR A 12 -0.13 -2.24 17.03
C TYR A 12 1.16 -1.40 17.16
N ILE A 13 1.17 -0.44 18.08
CA ILE A 13 2.31 0.46 18.28
C ILE A 13 3.52 -0.28 18.87
N LYS A 14 3.31 -1.11 19.89
CA LYS A 14 4.41 -1.69 20.69
C LYS A 14 4.95 -3.01 20.17
N ASN A 15 4.17 -3.74 19.35
CA ASN A 15 4.54 -5.10 18.90
C ASN A 15 4.45 -5.24 17.39
N TRP A 16 3.34 -4.83 16.77
CA TRP A 16 3.16 -4.96 15.32
C TRP A 16 4.20 -4.16 14.54
N CYS A 17 4.27 -2.84 14.78
CA CYS A 17 5.17 -1.98 14.03
C CYS A 17 6.64 -2.38 14.21
N PRO A 18 7.16 -2.58 15.44
CA PRO A 18 8.54 -3.03 15.64
C PRO A 18 8.82 -4.41 15.03
N GLY A 19 7.81 -5.28 14.95
CA GLY A 19 7.91 -6.59 14.30
C GLY A 19 8.01 -6.55 12.77
N ARG A 20 7.91 -5.37 12.14
CA ARG A 20 8.00 -5.19 10.68
C ARG A 20 9.21 -4.37 10.23
N SER A 21 9.79 -3.58 11.14
CA SER A 21 11.06 -2.91 10.93
C SER A 21 11.81 -2.80 12.25
N VAL A 22 13.03 -3.34 12.27
CA VAL A 22 13.97 -3.23 13.40
C VAL A 22 14.57 -1.82 13.50
N LEU A 23 14.60 -1.08 12.39
CA LEU A 23 15.08 0.29 12.33
C LEU A 23 13.94 1.22 12.73
N ARG A 24 14.02 1.75 13.96
CA ARG A 24 13.00 2.66 14.51
C ARG A 24 12.80 3.89 13.64
N ASP A 25 13.90 4.43 13.10
CA ASP A 25 13.83 5.70 12.39
C ASP A 25 13.21 5.64 11.01
N THR A 26 13.18 4.45 10.41
CA THR A 26 12.58 4.19 9.10
C THR A 26 11.36 3.26 9.21
N ASN A 27 10.80 3.11 10.42
CA ASN A 27 9.63 2.26 10.63
C ASN A 27 8.36 2.97 10.17
N LEU A 28 8.07 2.83 8.88
CA LEU A 28 6.92 3.47 8.25
C LEU A 28 5.55 3.07 8.85
N TRP A 29 5.44 1.91 9.49
CA TRP A 29 4.20 1.47 10.13
C TRP A 29 3.90 2.33 11.36
N LEU A 30 4.96 2.72 12.08
CA LEU A 30 4.91 3.52 13.30
C LEU A 30 4.94 5.02 12.99
N LYS A 31 5.82 5.46 12.09
CA LYS A 31 6.05 6.89 11.83
C LYS A 31 5.04 7.51 10.88
N ASP A 32 4.50 6.76 9.93
CA ASP A 32 3.66 7.31 8.87
C ASP A 32 2.22 6.80 8.94
N LEU A 33 2.03 5.49 9.06
CA LEU A 33 0.67 4.91 9.08
C LEU A 33 -0.03 5.06 10.43
N ALA A 34 0.66 4.85 11.55
CA ALA A 34 0.07 4.99 12.87
C ALA A 34 -0.53 6.40 13.13
N PRO A 35 0.15 7.51 12.79
CA PRO A 35 -0.42 8.86 12.96
C PRO A 35 -1.71 9.11 12.17
N MET A 36 -2.01 8.31 11.15
CA MET A 36 -3.29 8.39 10.43
C MET A 36 -4.49 7.88 11.25
N HIS A 37 -4.29 7.45 12.50
CA HIS A 37 -5.34 7.00 13.40
C HIS A 37 -6.42 8.06 13.71
N GLY A 38 -6.23 9.31 13.32
CA GLY A 38 -7.26 10.34 13.39
C GLY A 38 -8.43 10.08 12.41
N ASN A 39 -8.19 9.31 11.34
CA ASN A 39 -9.25 8.77 10.49
C ASN A 39 -9.81 7.50 11.13
N GLU A 40 -11.12 7.48 11.34
CA GLU A 40 -11.80 6.38 12.05
C GLU A 40 -11.69 5.04 11.32
N GLY A 41 -11.83 5.01 9.99
CA GLY A 41 -11.67 3.78 9.20
C GLY A 41 -10.26 3.21 9.28
N ILE A 42 -9.24 4.07 9.24
CA ILE A 42 -7.84 3.66 9.41
C ILE A 42 -7.59 3.14 10.82
N LEU A 43 -8.10 3.82 11.85
CA LEU A 43 -8.00 3.35 13.23
C LEU A 43 -8.67 1.97 13.41
N GLN A 44 -9.83 1.76 12.81
CA GLN A 44 -10.53 0.48 12.82
C GLN A 44 -9.72 -0.62 12.11
N ALA A 45 -9.16 -0.32 10.93
CA ALA A 45 -8.29 -1.25 10.21
C ALA A 45 -7.03 -1.60 11.00
N ILE A 46 -6.39 -0.63 11.65
CA ILE A 46 -5.24 -0.82 12.55
C ILE A 46 -5.59 -1.77 13.69
N LYS A 47 -6.69 -1.49 14.41
CA LYS A 47 -7.14 -2.32 15.53
C LYS A 47 -7.52 -3.72 15.06
N CYS A 48 -8.19 -3.84 13.92
CA CYS A 48 -8.57 -5.13 13.33
C CYS A 48 -7.31 -5.97 13.02
N LEU A 49 -6.33 -5.39 12.33
CA LEU A 49 -5.06 -6.05 12.02
C LEU A 49 -4.33 -6.52 13.28
N ALA A 50 -4.18 -5.65 14.27
CA ALA A 50 -3.57 -6.01 15.55
C ALA A 50 -4.36 -7.09 16.31
N GLY A 51 -5.69 -6.99 16.29
CA GLY A 51 -6.58 -7.92 16.98
C GLY A 51 -6.58 -9.31 16.35
N THR A 52 -6.50 -9.41 15.02
CA THR A 52 -6.30 -10.68 14.33
C THR A 52 -5.03 -11.37 14.83
N TYR A 53 -3.91 -10.64 14.90
CA TYR A 53 -2.67 -11.19 15.45
C TYR A 53 -2.79 -11.63 16.89
N ILE A 54 -3.43 -10.82 17.75
CA ILE A 54 -3.63 -11.20 19.15
C ILE A 54 -4.49 -12.46 19.25
N TYR A 55 -5.54 -12.56 18.45
CA TYR A 55 -6.48 -13.68 18.47
C TYR A 55 -5.82 -15.02 18.13
N ASP A 56 -4.84 -15.02 17.21
CA ASP A 56 -4.05 -16.22 16.89
C ASP A 56 -3.30 -16.80 18.10
N TYR A 57 -2.91 -15.96 19.07
CA TYR A 57 -2.23 -16.40 20.30
C TYR A 57 -3.17 -16.50 21.51
N VAL A 58 -4.23 -15.72 21.53
CA VAL A 58 -5.20 -15.64 22.64
C VAL A 58 -6.61 -15.71 22.05
N PRO A 59 -7.13 -16.93 21.81
CA PRO A 59 -8.42 -17.14 21.17
C PRO A 59 -9.58 -16.83 22.14
N ASP A 60 -9.80 -15.54 22.41
CA ASP A 60 -10.90 -15.01 23.22
C ASP A 60 -12.05 -14.56 22.32
N GLU A 61 -13.25 -15.08 22.59
CA GLU A 61 -14.45 -14.83 21.81
C GLU A 61 -14.83 -13.34 21.75
N ARG A 62 -14.55 -12.56 22.81
CA ARG A 62 -14.80 -11.12 22.83
C ARG A 62 -13.87 -10.37 21.87
N ILE A 63 -12.62 -10.83 21.75
CA ILE A 63 -11.67 -10.30 20.77
C ILE A 63 -12.18 -10.64 19.37
N ARG A 64 -12.59 -11.89 19.13
CA ARG A 64 -13.15 -12.33 17.84
C ARG A 64 -14.35 -11.49 17.40
N GLN A 65 -15.30 -11.24 18.29
CA GLN A 65 -16.47 -10.42 17.99
C GLN A 65 -16.06 -8.98 17.67
N ARG A 66 -15.15 -8.40 18.47
CA ARG A 66 -14.71 -7.03 18.26
C ARG A 66 -13.91 -6.85 16.97
N ILE A 67 -13.01 -7.77 16.61
CA ILE A 67 -12.26 -7.68 15.34
C ILE A 67 -13.18 -7.78 14.13
N ASN A 68 -14.21 -8.63 14.18
CA ASN A 68 -15.17 -8.75 13.08
C ASN A 68 -15.99 -7.47 12.91
N GLN A 69 -16.39 -6.84 14.02
CA GLN A 69 -17.06 -5.54 13.98
C GLN A 69 -16.13 -4.46 13.38
N LEU A 70 -14.90 -4.35 13.88
CA LEU A 70 -13.92 -3.39 13.38
C LEU A 70 -13.61 -3.60 11.89
N TYR A 71 -13.58 -4.85 11.42
CA TYR A 71 -13.42 -5.17 10.00
C TYR A 71 -14.56 -4.61 9.16
N VAL A 72 -15.81 -4.83 9.58
CA VAL A 72 -16.99 -4.33 8.86
C VAL A 72 -17.00 -2.81 8.79
N GLU A 73 -16.68 -2.14 9.91
CA GLU A 73 -16.63 -0.68 9.97
C GLU A 73 -15.52 -0.12 9.04
N ALA A 74 -14.32 -0.74 9.07
CA ALA A 74 -13.21 -0.37 8.19
C ALA A 74 -13.53 -0.64 6.72
N ASP A 75 -14.17 -1.75 6.39
CA ASP A 75 -14.54 -2.10 5.01
C ASP A 75 -15.56 -1.11 4.44
N GLN A 76 -16.57 -0.72 5.22
CA GLN A 76 -17.54 0.30 4.82
C GLN A 76 -16.88 1.66 4.56
N ASN A 77 -15.95 2.08 5.43
CA ASN A 77 -15.22 3.32 5.24
C ASN A 77 -14.29 3.25 4.02
N TYR A 78 -13.65 2.10 3.77
CA TYR A 78 -12.82 1.89 2.59
C TYR A 78 -13.65 1.97 1.30
N ILE A 79 -14.83 1.34 1.26
CA ILE A 79 -15.77 1.42 0.14
C ILE A 79 -16.16 2.87 -0.16
N ALA A 80 -16.36 3.71 0.87
CA ALA A 80 -16.61 5.13 0.66
C ALA A 80 -15.45 5.82 -0.05
N HIS A 81 -14.20 5.58 0.37
CA HIS A 81 -13.01 6.10 -0.30
C HIS A 81 -12.83 5.56 -1.72
N LEU A 82 -13.19 4.29 -1.96
CA LEU A 82 -13.17 3.70 -3.31
C LEU A 82 -14.17 4.37 -4.25
N ASN A 83 -15.34 4.76 -3.75
CA ASN A 83 -16.39 5.35 -4.59
C ASN A 83 -16.28 6.88 -4.71
N ALA A 84 -15.52 7.53 -3.83
CA ALA A 84 -15.19 8.95 -3.89
C ALA A 84 -14.27 9.27 -5.10
N PRO A 85 -14.73 10.06 -6.11
CA PRO A 85 -13.88 10.48 -7.22
C PRO A 85 -12.66 11.28 -6.75
N GLU A 86 -12.82 12.10 -5.71
CA GLU A 86 -11.79 12.95 -5.13
C GLU A 86 -10.58 12.15 -4.62
N SER A 87 -10.78 10.89 -4.23
CA SER A 87 -9.68 9.99 -3.82
C SER A 87 -8.68 9.70 -4.94
N ARG A 88 -9.03 10.02 -6.20
CA ARG A 88 -8.18 9.81 -7.39
C ARG A 88 -7.59 11.11 -7.93
N GLU A 89 -7.87 12.24 -7.28
CA GLU A 89 -7.27 13.52 -7.67
C GLU A 89 -5.78 13.57 -7.30
N VAL A 90 -5.02 14.35 -8.07
CA VAL A 90 -3.58 14.53 -7.84
C VAL A 90 -3.33 15.02 -6.41
N GLY A 91 -2.51 14.28 -5.67
CA GLY A 91 -2.18 14.58 -4.29
C GLY A 91 -3.21 14.20 -3.23
N LYS A 92 -4.27 13.48 -3.62
CA LYS A 92 -5.27 12.89 -2.70
C LYS A 92 -5.06 11.38 -2.57
N GLY A 93 -6.04 10.70 -1.96
CA GLY A 93 -6.10 9.24 -1.90
C GLY A 93 -5.25 8.59 -0.80
N GLN A 94 -4.65 9.37 0.09
CA GLN A 94 -3.82 8.84 1.17
C GLN A 94 -4.60 7.87 2.06
N GLU A 95 -5.85 8.21 2.41
CA GLU A 95 -6.71 7.36 3.22
C GLU A 95 -7.01 6.05 2.49
N ALA A 96 -7.39 6.12 1.21
CA ALA A 96 -7.65 4.96 0.38
C ALA A 96 -6.44 4.03 0.33
N ILE A 97 -5.25 4.56 0.05
CA ILE A 97 -4.02 3.77 -0.05
C ILE A 97 -3.64 3.15 1.30
N THR A 98 -3.73 3.91 2.41
CA THR A 98 -3.43 3.37 3.75
C THR A 98 -4.40 2.26 4.14
N MET A 99 -5.70 2.43 3.89
CA MET A 99 -6.69 1.39 4.13
C MET A 99 -6.44 0.16 3.27
N THR A 100 -6.13 0.34 1.98
CA THR A 100 -5.71 -0.75 1.11
C THR A 100 -4.54 -1.52 1.71
N VAL A 101 -3.49 -0.82 2.17
CA VAL A 101 -2.31 -1.46 2.78
C VAL A 101 -2.69 -2.28 4.01
N LEU A 102 -3.44 -1.69 4.95
CA LEU A 102 -3.79 -2.35 6.21
C LEU A 102 -4.71 -3.56 6.00
N LEU A 103 -5.71 -3.43 5.13
CA LEU A 103 -6.64 -4.51 4.80
C LEU A 103 -5.96 -5.62 3.97
N SER A 104 -5.03 -5.26 3.07
CA SER A 104 -4.23 -6.26 2.35
C SER A 104 -3.30 -7.03 3.27
N MET A 105 -2.75 -6.36 4.30
CA MET A 105 -1.97 -7.04 5.33
C MET A 105 -2.82 -8.03 6.13
N LEU A 106 -4.09 -7.72 6.42
CA LEU A 106 -5.01 -8.68 7.03
C LEU A 106 -5.17 -9.95 6.17
N ASP A 107 -5.31 -9.81 4.86
CA ASP A 107 -5.43 -10.95 3.93
C ASP A 107 -4.17 -11.82 3.83
N ILE A 108 -3.00 -11.31 4.20
CA ILE A 108 -1.77 -12.13 4.30
C ILE A 108 -1.86 -13.08 5.50
N VAL A 109 -2.44 -12.59 6.58
CA VAL A 109 -2.47 -13.21 7.92
C VAL A 109 -3.60 -14.23 8.01
N LEU A 110 -4.77 -13.87 7.49
CA LEU A 110 -5.98 -14.69 7.50
C LEU A 110 -5.87 -15.80 6.45
N THR A 111 -5.06 -16.81 6.76
CA THR A 111 -4.73 -17.90 5.83
C THR A 111 -5.96 -18.73 5.43
N GLU A 112 -6.99 -18.76 6.27
CA GLU A 112 -8.27 -19.42 6.04
C GLU A 112 -9.12 -18.72 4.95
N ARG A 113 -8.84 -17.44 4.64
CA ARG A 113 -9.51 -16.69 3.57
C ARG A 113 -8.81 -16.79 2.22
N ARG A 114 -7.70 -17.53 2.14
CA ARG A 114 -6.91 -17.69 0.92
C ARG A 114 -7.74 -18.36 -0.17
N LEU A 115 -7.77 -17.71 -1.33
CA LEU A 115 -8.39 -18.28 -2.51
C LEU A 115 -7.54 -19.41 -3.06
N LYS A 116 -8.19 -20.47 -3.55
CA LYS A 116 -7.52 -21.56 -4.26
C LYS A 116 -7.34 -21.16 -5.74
N LYS A 117 -6.38 -21.78 -6.42
CA LYS A 117 -6.22 -21.62 -7.87
C LYS A 117 -7.57 -21.89 -8.57
N PRO A 118 -7.93 -21.10 -9.61
CA PRO A 118 -7.09 -20.20 -10.38
C PRO A 118 -7.07 -18.72 -9.91
N TYR A 119 -7.69 -18.40 -8.78
CA TYR A 119 -7.81 -17.01 -8.33
C TYR A 119 -6.48 -16.44 -7.81
N ASN A 120 -6.27 -15.13 -7.98
CA ASN A 120 -5.15 -14.43 -7.37
C ASN A 120 -5.34 -14.31 -5.85
N PRO A 121 -4.25 -14.24 -5.07
CA PRO A 121 -4.33 -13.96 -3.65
C PRO A 121 -5.01 -12.61 -3.37
N ARG A 122 -5.92 -12.56 -2.39
CA ARG A 122 -6.67 -11.33 -2.04
C ARG A 122 -5.75 -10.16 -1.69
N TRP A 123 -4.70 -10.42 -0.92
CA TRP A 123 -3.70 -9.40 -0.57
C TRP A 123 -3.08 -8.75 -1.81
N LEU A 124 -2.84 -9.52 -2.89
CA LEU A 124 -2.25 -9.01 -4.11
C LEU A 124 -3.22 -8.11 -4.88
N GLU A 125 -4.48 -8.50 -4.98
CA GLU A 125 -5.54 -7.66 -5.56
C GLU A 125 -5.74 -6.37 -4.76
N GLY A 126 -5.64 -6.46 -3.43
CA GLY A 126 -5.60 -5.30 -2.56
C GLY A 126 -4.44 -4.37 -2.91
N PHE A 127 -3.18 -4.83 -2.88
CA PHE A 127 -2.05 -3.95 -3.23
C PHE A 127 -2.10 -3.41 -4.67
N ARG A 128 -2.67 -4.14 -5.62
CA ARG A 128 -2.94 -3.62 -6.99
C ARG A 128 -3.92 -2.46 -6.99
N GLN A 129 -4.92 -2.47 -6.11
CA GLN A 129 -5.80 -1.31 -5.92
C GLN A 129 -5.01 -0.10 -5.41
N GLY A 130 -4.06 -0.33 -4.49
CA GLY A 130 -3.17 0.73 -3.98
C GLY A 130 -2.24 1.27 -5.06
N GLU A 131 -1.70 0.39 -5.91
CA GLU A 131 -0.92 0.76 -7.09
C GLU A 131 -1.73 1.64 -8.04
N TYR A 132 -2.99 1.27 -8.32
CA TYR A 132 -3.89 2.08 -9.14
C TYR A 132 -4.11 3.49 -8.57
N PHE A 133 -4.32 3.62 -7.25
CA PHE A 133 -4.43 4.94 -6.63
C PHE A 133 -3.14 5.73 -6.71
N LEU A 134 -1.97 5.10 -6.55
CA LEU A 134 -0.69 5.78 -6.70
C LEU A 134 -0.50 6.28 -8.13
N GLN A 135 -0.81 5.48 -9.15
CA GLN A 135 -0.75 5.91 -10.55
C GLN A 135 -1.72 7.08 -10.85
N ALA A 136 -2.92 7.08 -10.27
CA ALA A 136 -3.89 8.14 -10.50
C ALA A 136 -3.55 9.45 -9.77
N THR A 137 -3.05 9.34 -8.53
CA THR A 137 -2.85 10.48 -7.62
C THR A 137 -1.43 11.04 -7.66
N ASP A 138 -0.49 10.28 -8.22
CA ASP A 138 0.87 10.69 -8.51
C ASP A 138 1.11 10.50 -10.02
N PRO A 139 0.82 11.52 -10.85
CA PRO A 139 0.93 11.40 -12.30
C PRO A 139 2.37 11.20 -12.77
N GLY A 140 3.36 11.11 -11.86
CA GLY A 140 4.75 10.80 -12.19
C GLY A 140 5.31 11.77 -13.22
N ALA A 141 4.79 13.01 -13.25
CA ALA A 141 5.26 14.01 -14.18
C ALA A 141 6.73 14.18 -13.88
N ARG A 142 7.56 13.81 -14.87
CA ARG A 142 9.03 13.75 -14.84
C ARG A 142 9.59 14.67 -13.76
N TYR A 143 10.52 14.13 -12.98
CA TYR A 143 11.38 14.62 -11.86
C TYR A 143 11.99 16.05 -11.97
N TRP A 144 11.36 16.90 -12.77
CA TRP A 144 11.70 18.22 -13.26
C TRP A 144 10.59 19.25 -13.00
N LYS A 145 9.34 18.81 -12.75
CA LYS A 145 8.22 19.72 -12.49
C LYS A 145 7.93 19.81 -10.99
N ASN A 146 8.54 20.79 -10.33
CA ASN A 146 8.40 21.07 -8.89
C ASN A 146 6.94 21.12 -8.39
N ASN A 147 5.98 21.48 -9.24
CA ASN A 147 4.57 21.63 -8.86
C ASN A 147 3.80 20.30 -8.79
N ASN A 148 4.40 19.18 -9.23
CA ASN A 148 3.71 17.89 -9.37
C ASN A 148 4.26 16.79 -8.44
N VAL A 149 5.27 17.08 -7.61
CA VAL A 149 5.86 16.06 -6.75
C VAL A 149 4.99 15.94 -5.50
N GLN A 150 4.28 14.82 -5.36
CA GLN A 150 3.57 14.48 -4.12
C GLN A 150 4.58 14.00 -3.07
N TYR A 151 5.45 14.90 -2.61
CA TYR A 151 6.58 14.56 -1.77
C TYR A 151 6.27 14.87 -0.30
N ASN A 152 5.76 13.88 0.43
CA ASN A 152 5.78 13.87 1.88
C ASN A 152 6.10 12.47 2.40
N GLU A 153 6.53 12.37 3.66
CA GLU A 153 6.99 11.12 4.28
C GLU A 153 5.93 10.01 4.14
N LEU A 154 4.66 10.33 4.37
CA LEU A 154 3.55 9.40 4.21
C LEU A 154 3.43 8.84 2.79
N ARG A 155 3.50 9.70 1.76
CA ARG A 155 3.41 9.25 0.36
C ARG A 155 4.57 8.32 0.01
N ILE A 156 5.78 8.68 0.42
CA ILE A 156 6.96 7.84 0.20
C ILE A 156 6.76 6.47 0.86
N SER A 157 6.29 6.45 2.10
CA SER A 157 6.01 5.22 2.84
C SER A 157 4.92 4.37 2.20
N GLN A 158 3.81 4.98 1.77
CA GLN A 158 2.74 4.30 1.04
C GLN A 158 3.26 3.66 -0.25
N SER A 159 4.03 4.42 -1.03
CA SER A 159 4.64 3.95 -2.26
C SER A 159 5.62 2.79 -2.00
N ILE A 160 6.50 2.90 -1.00
CA ILE A 160 7.43 1.82 -0.66
C ILE A 160 6.67 0.54 -0.30
N ILE A 161 5.61 0.62 0.51
CA ILE A 161 4.85 -0.57 0.94
C ILE A 161 4.15 -1.21 -0.26
N VAL A 162 3.39 -0.42 -1.02
CA VAL A 162 2.64 -0.91 -2.18
C VAL A 162 3.60 -1.48 -3.23
N GLY A 163 4.63 -0.71 -3.58
CA GLY A 163 5.65 -1.06 -4.57
C GLY A 163 6.36 -2.35 -4.20
N ARG A 164 6.81 -2.48 -2.94
CA ARG A 164 7.42 -3.70 -2.45
C ARG A 164 6.48 -4.90 -2.61
N ALA A 165 5.21 -4.78 -2.27
CA ALA A 165 4.27 -5.88 -2.36
C ALA A 165 4.04 -6.32 -3.83
N VAL A 166 3.78 -5.38 -4.73
CA VAL A 166 3.48 -5.71 -6.13
C VAL A 166 4.72 -6.15 -6.92
N ILE A 167 5.88 -5.52 -6.70
CA ILE A 167 7.13 -5.87 -7.39
C ILE A 167 7.61 -7.25 -6.95
N LEU A 168 7.64 -7.52 -5.63
CA LEU A 168 8.09 -8.83 -5.13
C LEU A 168 7.12 -9.97 -5.46
N ALA A 169 5.87 -9.65 -5.82
CA ALA A 169 4.93 -10.64 -6.32
C ALA A 169 5.22 -11.06 -7.77
N GLN A 170 5.78 -10.17 -8.61
CA GLN A 170 5.94 -10.37 -10.05
C GLN A 170 6.58 -11.72 -10.45
N PRO A 171 7.66 -12.21 -9.80
CA PRO A 171 8.28 -13.48 -10.19
C PRO A 171 7.37 -14.70 -10.03
N MET A 172 6.30 -14.58 -9.24
CA MET A 172 5.33 -15.65 -8.97
C MET A 172 4.06 -15.51 -9.80
N MET A 173 3.97 -14.50 -10.67
CA MET A 173 2.79 -14.22 -11.49
C MET A 173 2.87 -14.89 -12.85
N ALA A 174 1.70 -15.15 -13.45
CA ALA A 174 1.64 -15.53 -14.86
C ALA A 174 2.20 -14.40 -15.73
N LEU A 175 3.02 -14.75 -16.70
CA LEU A 175 3.53 -13.79 -17.67
C LEU A 175 2.37 -13.26 -18.52
N PRO A 176 2.33 -11.94 -18.81
CA PRO A 176 1.36 -11.40 -19.74
C PRO A 176 1.57 -12.02 -21.12
N SER A 177 0.47 -12.20 -21.85
CA SER A 177 0.51 -12.67 -23.23
C SER A 177 1.26 -11.64 -24.09
N PRO A 178 2.14 -12.07 -25.02
CA PRO A 178 2.82 -11.16 -25.93
C PRO A 178 1.87 -10.29 -26.76
N GLN A 179 0.65 -10.76 -27.01
CA GLN A 179 -0.37 -10.04 -27.79
C GLN A 179 -0.99 -8.88 -27.01
N THR A 180 -1.00 -8.94 -25.67
CA THR A 180 -1.59 -7.90 -24.81
C THR A 180 -0.55 -7.10 -24.02
N PHE A 181 0.73 -7.50 -24.09
CA PHE A 181 1.81 -6.82 -23.40
C PHE A 181 2.10 -5.46 -24.04
N ASN A 182 2.05 -4.40 -23.22
CA ASN A 182 2.47 -3.06 -23.60
C ASN A 182 3.78 -2.71 -22.88
N PRO A 183 4.93 -2.76 -23.59
CA PRO A 183 6.24 -2.46 -23.00
C PRO A 183 6.35 -1.04 -22.44
N GLU A 184 5.72 -0.05 -23.08
CA GLU A 184 5.79 1.36 -22.64
C GLU A 184 5.02 1.57 -21.34
N ALA A 185 3.82 0.98 -21.24
CA ALA A 185 3.03 1.03 -20.02
C ALA A 185 3.73 0.30 -18.87
N GLU A 186 4.33 -0.88 -19.13
CA GLU A 186 5.06 -1.63 -18.10
C GLU A 186 6.31 -0.89 -17.62
N ALA A 187 7.06 -0.26 -18.54
CA ALA A 187 8.24 0.54 -18.18
C ALA A 187 7.89 1.76 -17.30
N GLY A 188 6.71 2.36 -17.50
CA GLY A 188 6.22 3.51 -16.73
C GLY A 188 5.43 3.15 -15.47
N ARG A 189 5.08 1.86 -15.27
CA ARG A 189 4.13 1.38 -14.27
C ARG A 189 4.42 1.84 -12.83
N PHE A 190 5.71 1.95 -12.48
CA PHE A 190 6.20 2.32 -11.16
C PHE A 190 6.82 3.71 -11.10
N SER A 191 6.49 4.61 -12.03
CA SER A 191 7.07 5.97 -12.06
C SER A 191 6.82 6.76 -10.77
N TRP A 192 5.75 6.45 -10.05
CA TRP A 192 5.42 7.01 -8.73
C TRP A 192 6.39 6.57 -7.60
N LEU A 193 7.32 5.64 -7.84
CA LEU A 193 8.44 5.36 -6.92
C LEU A 193 9.64 6.29 -7.13
N LEU A 194 9.67 7.04 -8.24
CA LEU A 194 10.79 7.89 -8.59
C LEU A 194 10.64 9.25 -7.88
N TYR A 195 11.49 9.48 -6.89
CA TYR A 195 11.58 10.71 -6.14
C TYR A 195 12.98 11.32 -6.24
N GLY A 196 13.07 12.65 -6.29
CA GLY A 196 14.35 13.36 -6.33
C GLY A 196 14.42 14.42 -7.44
N THR A 197 15.54 15.13 -7.49
CA THR A 197 15.88 16.19 -8.44
C THR A 197 16.87 15.69 -9.52
N GLU A 198 17.21 16.53 -10.52
CA GLU A 198 18.29 16.29 -11.51
C GLU A 198 19.53 15.65 -10.89
N LYS A 199 19.92 16.22 -9.76
CA LYS A 199 21.22 16.03 -9.15
C LYS A 199 21.29 14.69 -8.45
N ASP A 200 20.14 14.19 -8.00
CA ASP A 200 20.02 12.95 -7.25
C ASP A 200 20.13 11.72 -8.16
N ILE A 201 19.90 11.88 -9.47
CA ILE A 201 19.93 10.79 -10.45
C ILE A 201 21.32 10.57 -11.09
N GLY A 202 22.24 11.51 -10.95
CA GLY A 202 23.53 11.45 -11.62
C GLY A 202 23.40 11.60 -13.15
N SER A 203 24.33 12.33 -13.76
CA SER A 203 24.33 12.73 -15.18
C SER A 203 24.32 11.60 -16.23
N ASN A 204 24.21 10.33 -15.83
CA ASN A 204 24.29 9.17 -16.74
C ASN A 204 22.94 8.49 -17.03
N ALA A 205 21.85 8.81 -16.31
CA ALA A 205 20.52 8.32 -16.67
C ALA A 205 19.82 9.28 -17.64
N SER A 206 20.48 9.59 -18.76
CA SER A 206 19.82 10.29 -19.87
C SER A 206 18.77 9.36 -20.51
N PRO A 207 17.52 9.80 -20.73
CA PRO A 207 16.43 8.98 -21.29
C PRO A 207 16.71 8.38 -22.67
N GLN A 208 17.75 8.84 -23.36
CA GLN A 208 18.15 8.33 -24.67
C GLN A 208 18.75 6.92 -24.64
N LEU A 209 19.19 6.44 -23.47
CA LEU A 209 19.77 5.09 -23.33
C LEU A 209 18.71 4.00 -23.08
N ILE A 210 17.49 4.36 -22.65
CA ILE A 210 16.42 3.40 -22.35
C ILE A 210 15.53 3.14 -23.57
N TYR A 211 15.37 4.13 -24.45
CA TYR A 211 14.72 3.94 -25.74
C TYR A 211 15.78 3.65 -26.80
N GLY A 212 16.03 2.36 -27.03
CA GLY A 212 16.88 1.90 -28.12
C GLY A 212 16.45 2.54 -29.44
N LYS A 213 17.26 3.47 -29.95
CA LYS A 213 17.17 3.90 -31.35
C LYS A 213 17.59 2.71 -32.21
N THR A 214 16.61 1.96 -32.72
CA THR A 214 16.80 1.23 -33.97
C THR A 214 16.91 2.29 -35.07
N GLN A 215 18.13 2.75 -35.34
CA GLN A 215 18.47 3.29 -36.66
C GLN A 215 18.89 2.10 -37.52
N ALA A 216 17.95 1.59 -38.33
CA ALA A 216 18.31 0.83 -39.52
C ALA A 216 18.68 1.85 -40.60
N GLY A 217 19.90 1.71 -41.13
CA GLY A 217 20.34 2.36 -42.37
C GLY A 217 19.79 1.68 -43.61
#